data_AF-A0A379GFI2-F1
#
_entry.id   AF-A0A379GFI2-F1
#
_cell.length_a   1.000
_cell.length_b   1.000
_cell.length_c   1.000
_cell.angle_alpha   90.00
_cell.angle_beta   90.00
_cell.angle_gamma   90.00
#
_symmetry.space_group_name_H-M   'P 1'
#
loop_
_entity.id
_entity.type
_entity.pdbx_description
1 polymer ?
#
loop_
_entity_poly.entity_id
_entity_poly.type
_entity_poly.pdbx_seq_one_letter_code
_entity_poly.pdbx_strand_id
1 'polypeptide(L)'
;MTHEGLLDNAQQLITDEGLFCVVLPYLIGEQFIEISQRKGWNVVQRVNIKDSADKPYHRILLAFQRQYQGETKPCNIEELIIRNNDGHYTTQFQSWVTDFYLYY
;
A
#
# COMPACT_ATOMS: atom_id res chain seq x y z
N MET A 1 15.80 -9.18 8.17
CA MET A 1 15.66 -7.72 7.97
C MET A 1 14.44 -7.25 8.75
N THR A 2 14.56 -6.24 9.59
CA THR A 2 13.43 -5.67 10.36
C THR A 2 12.70 -4.62 9.51
N HIS A 3 11.46 -4.25 9.86
CA HIS A 3 10.74 -3.16 9.19
C HIS A 3 11.52 -1.84 9.23
N GLU A 4 12.15 -1.57 10.37
CA GLU A 4 13.00 -0.41 10.57
C GLU A 4 14.21 -0.42 9.62
N GLY A 5 14.90 -1.55 9.50
CA GLY A 5 16.04 -1.68 8.60
C GLY A 5 15.65 -1.56 7.13
N LEU A 6 14.46 -2.03 6.76
CA LEU A 6 13.94 -1.86 5.39
C LEU A 6 13.73 -0.37 5.06
N LEU A 7 13.11 0.39 5.96
CA LEU A 7 12.92 1.84 5.80
C LEU A 7 14.26 2.58 5.71
N ASP A 8 15.22 2.25 6.57
CA ASP A 8 16.54 2.88 6.56
C ASP A 8 17.27 2.65 5.23
N ASN A 9 17.22 1.43 4.70
CA ASN A 9 17.81 1.11 3.40
C ASN A 9 17.08 1.85 2.26
N ALA A 10 15.74 1.84 2.27
CA ALA A 10 14.95 2.56 1.28
C ALA A 10 15.28 4.06 1.28
N GLN A 11 15.55 4.64 2.45
CA GLN A 11 15.85 6.06 2.61
C GLN A 11 17.15 6.46 1.92
N GLN A 12 18.12 5.54 1.84
CA GLN A 12 19.42 5.77 1.21
C GLN A 12 19.38 5.59 -0.31
N LEU A 13 18.44 4.78 -0.82
CA LEU A 13 18.42 4.34 -2.22
C LEU A 13 17.44 5.13 -3.10
N ILE A 14 16.40 5.72 -2.51
CA ILE A 14 15.35 6.41 -3.24
C ILE A 14 15.81 7.81 -3.69
N THR A 15 15.18 8.36 -4.75
CA THR A 15 15.33 9.76 -5.15
C THR A 15 14.45 10.67 -4.29
N ASP A 16 14.63 11.98 -4.33
CA ASP A 16 13.88 12.93 -3.47
C ASP A 16 12.37 12.85 -3.71
N GLU A 17 11.96 12.60 -4.96
CA GLU A 17 10.55 12.46 -5.36
C GLU A 17 10.11 11.00 -5.53
N GLY A 18 11.01 10.05 -5.29
CA GLY A 18 10.73 8.63 -5.51
C GLY A 18 9.68 8.07 -4.56
N LEU A 19 9.10 6.93 -4.96
CA LEU A 19 8.14 6.18 -4.16
C LEU A 19 8.75 4.85 -3.69
N PHE A 20 8.64 4.58 -2.40
CA PHE A 20 8.91 3.26 -1.83
C PHE A 20 7.57 2.54 -1.65
N CYS A 21 7.38 1.45 -2.39
CA CYS A 21 6.10 0.74 -2.42
C CYS A 21 6.22 -0.67 -1.83
N VAL A 22 5.23 -1.08 -1.04
CA VAL A 22 5.18 -2.42 -0.42
C VAL A 22 3.78 -3.02 -0.47
N VAL A 23 3.74 -4.35 -0.47
CA VAL A 23 2.52 -5.16 -0.31
C VAL A 23 2.67 -5.97 0.97
N LEU A 24 1.80 -5.74 1.94
CA LEU A 24 1.91 -6.35 3.27
C LEU A 24 0.59 -7.00 3.70
N PRO A 25 0.63 -8.01 4.60
CA PRO A 25 -0.55 -8.37 5.39
C PRO A 25 -1.09 -7.14 6.12
N TYR A 26 -2.42 -6.98 6.16
CA TYR A 26 -3.05 -5.74 6.62
C TYR A 26 -2.53 -5.25 7.98
N LEU A 27 -2.56 -6.09 9.01
CA LEU A 27 -2.12 -5.71 10.36
C LEU A 27 -0.62 -5.34 10.42
N ILE A 28 0.21 -6.04 9.64
CA ILE A 28 1.64 -5.75 9.53
C ILE A 28 1.86 -4.40 8.86
N GLY A 29 1.06 -4.06 7.86
CA GLY A 29 1.10 -2.76 7.21
C GLY A 29 0.68 -1.61 8.14
N GLU A 30 -0.33 -1.79 8.98
CA GLU A 30 -0.67 -0.78 10.02
C GLU A 30 0.54 -0.46 10.90
N GLN A 31 1.19 -1.50 11.43
CA GLN A 31 2.39 -1.34 12.26
C GLN A 31 3.53 -0.69 11.47
N PHE A 32 3.67 -1.03 10.19
CA PHE A 32 4.68 -0.46 9.31
C PHE A 32 4.48 1.04 9.09
N ILE A 33 3.24 1.51 8.93
CA ILE A 33 2.89 2.93 8.80
C ILE A 33 3.29 3.71 10.06
N GLU A 34 3.01 3.17 11.25
CA GLU A 34 3.38 3.81 12.50
C GLU A 34 4.92 3.94 12.63
N ILE A 35 5.66 2.90 12.25
CA ILE A 35 7.13 2.92 12.25
C ILE A 35 7.66 3.93 11.22
N SER A 36 7.07 3.97 10.01
CA SER A 36 7.54 4.83 8.93
C SER A 36 7.39 6.31 9.26
N GLN A 37 6.27 6.70 9.89
CA GLN A 37 6.03 8.09 10.30
C GLN A 37 7.09 8.59 11.29
N ARG A 38 7.49 7.75 12.26
CA ARG A 38 8.58 8.08 13.19
C ARG A 38 9.96 8.20 12.52
N LYS A 39 10.10 7.63 11.32
CA LYS A 39 11.34 7.64 10.52
C LYS A 39 11.35 8.70 9.41
N GLY A 40 10.39 9.62 9.39
CA GLY A 40 10.38 10.70 8.41
C GLY A 40 9.82 10.29 7.04
N TRP A 41 8.89 9.35 7.01
CA TRP A 41 8.18 8.94 5.80
C TRP A 41 6.71 9.37 5.84
N ASN A 42 6.22 9.86 4.71
CA ASN A 42 4.81 10.08 4.45
C ASN A 42 4.22 8.88 3.71
N VAL A 43 3.09 8.36 4.17
CA VAL A 43 2.24 7.50 3.33
C VAL A 43 1.48 8.42 2.38
N VAL A 44 1.65 8.24 1.07
CA VAL A 44 0.96 9.06 0.06
C VAL A 44 -0.12 8.30 -0.68
N GLN A 45 -0.04 6.97 -0.71
CA GLN A 45 -1.09 6.10 -1.22
C GLN A 45 -1.26 4.90 -0.31
N ARG A 46 -2.52 4.52 -0.08
CA ARG A 46 -2.92 3.37 0.69
C ARG A 46 -4.10 2.69 0.00
N VAL A 47 -3.99 1.38 -0.24
CA VAL A 47 -5.11 0.56 -0.70
C VAL A 47 -5.34 -0.57 0.28
N ASN A 48 -6.52 -0.62 0.88
CA ASN A 48 -6.95 -1.72 1.73
C ASN A 48 -7.66 -2.78 0.87
N ILE A 49 -7.25 -4.05 0.99
CA ILE A 49 -7.74 -5.12 0.13
C ILE A 49 -8.48 -6.18 0.96
N LYS A 50 -9.69 -6.53 0.53
CA LYS A 50 -10.50 -7.64 1.07
C LYS A 50 -11.03 -8.52 -0.06
N ASP A 51 -11.29 -9.80 0.25
CA ASP A 51 -11.74 -10.77 -0.76
C ASP A 51 -13.16 -10.47 -1.24
N SER A 52 -14.07 -10.18 -0.30
CA SER A 52 -15.46 -9.80 -0.54
C SER A 52 -15.89 -8.76 0.50
N ALA A 53 -17.03 -8.11 0.30
CA ALA A 53 -17.50 -7.01 1.13
C ALA A 53 -17.64 -7.36 2.63
N ASP A 54 -17.95 -8.62 2.94
CA ASP A 54 -18.16 -9.17 4.28
C ASP A 54 -16.87 -9.65 4.97
N LYS A 55 -15.74 -9.69 4.26
CA LYS A 55 -14.47 -10.20 4.79
C LYS A 55 -13.60 -9.07 5.34
N PRO A 56 -12.76 -9.35 6.35
CA PRO A 56 -11.78 -8.39 6.82
C PRO A 56 -10.72 -8.10 5.74
N TYR A 57 -10.06 -6.95 5.87
CA TYR A 57 -8.88 -6.67 5.07
C TYR A 57 -7.76 -7.66 5.39
N HIS A 58 -7.17 -8.25 4.35
CA HIS A 58 -6.09 -9.24 4.49
C HIS A 58 -4.77 -8.75 3.88
N ARG A 59 -4.83 -7.72 3.03
CA ARG A 59 -3.68 -7.07 2.41
C ARG A 59 -3.83 -5.56 2.43
N ILE A 60 -2.68 -4.88 2.36
CA ILE A 60 -2.58 -3.44 2.19
C ILE A 60 -1.44 -3.13 1.24
N LEU A 61 -1.70 -2.25 0.27
CA LEU A 61 -0.69 -1.65 -0.60
C LEU A 61 -0.37 -0.26 -0.05
N LEU A 62 0.91 0.04 0.05
CA LEU A 62 1.38 1.32 0.59
C LEU A 62 2.45 1.89 -0.31
N ALA A 63 2.35 3.18 -0.62
CA ALA A 63 3.41 3.96 -1.23
C ALA A 63 3.85 5.07 -0.27
N PHE A 64 5.16 5.15 -0.06
CA PHE A 64 5.79 6.10 0.84
C PHE A 64 6.68 7.09 0.08
N GLN A 65 6.67 8.34 0.52
CA GLN A 65 7.64 9.36 0.11
C GLN A 65 8.41 9.86 1.33
N ARG A 66 9.64 10.33 1.11
CA ARG A 66 10.40 11.02 2.17
C ARG A 66 9.68 12.30 2.57
N GLN A 67 9.67 12.60 3.86
CA GLN A 67 9.28 13.91 4.35
C GLN A 67 10.34 14.93 3.97
N TYR A 68 9.92 16.02 3.34
CA TYR A 68 10.80 17.15 3.04
C TYR A 68 10.48 18.27 4.02
N GLN A 69 11.48 18.73 4.79
CA GLN A 69 11.34 19.84 5.75
C GLN A 69 10.20 19.67 6.78
N GLY A 70 9.85 18.42 7.13
CA GLY A 70 8.75 18.13 8.06
C GLY A 70 7.35 18.28 7.46
N GLU A 71 7.24 18.49 6.15
CA GLU A 71 5.96 18.56 5.46
C GLU A 71 5.27 17.18 5.45
N THR A 72 4.03 17.16 5.92
CA THR A 72 3.16 15.99 5.83
C THR A 72 2.33 16.09 4.55
N LYS A 73 2.44 15.08 3.69
CA LYS A 73 1.62 14.98 2.47
C LYS A 73 0.30 14.27 2.75
N PRO A 74 -0.80 14.65 2.08
CA PRO A 74 -2.05 13.90 2.17
C PRO A 74 -1.87 12.49 1.62
N CYS A 75 -2.56 11.53 2.26
CA CYS A 75 -2.61 10.15 1.80
C CYS A 75 -3.90 9.92 1.01
N ASN A 76 -3.79 9.45 -0.23
CA ASN A 76 -4.94 8.91 -0.95
C ASN A 76 -5.26 7.51 -0.42
N ILE A 77 -6.50 7.30 0.03
CA ILE A 77 -6.94 6.03 0.62
C ILE A 77 -8.03 5.44 -0.26
N GLU A 78 -7.79 4.22 -0.74
CA GLU A 78 -8.73 3.45 -1.55
C GLU A 78 -9.01 2.09 -0.91
N GLU A 79 -10.15 1.51 -1.29
CA GLU A 79 -10.50 0.12 -1.00
C GLU A 79 -10.56 -0.66 -2.31
N LEU A 80 -10.06 -1.90 -2.27
CA LEU A 80 -10.23 -2.87 -3.34
C LEU A 80 -10.92 -4.12 -2.80
N ILE A 81 -12.10 -4.40 -3.34
CA ILE A 81 -12.82 -5.66 -3.12
C ILE A 81 -12.55 -6.57 -4.31
N ILE A 82 -12.01 -7.77 -4.08
CA ILE A 82 -11.61 -8.66 -5.17
C ILE A 82 -12.84 -9.28 -5.85
N ARG A 83 -13.83 -9.74 -5.08
CA ARG A 83 -15.02 -10.44 -5.57
C ARG A 83 -16.31 -9.77 -5.12
N ASN A 84 -17.29 -9.74 -6.02
CA ASN A 84 -18.65 -9.33 -5.71
C ASN A 84 -19.41 -10.44 -4.96
N ASN A 85 -20.67 -10.16 -4.60
CA ASN A 85 -21.52 -11.10 -3.86
C ASN A 85 -21.81 -12.40 -4.65
N ASP A 86 -21.71 -12.36 -5.98
CA ASP A 86 -21.90 -13.51 -6.86
C ASP A 86 -20.60 -14.35 -7.03
N GLY A 87 -19.51 -13.94 -6.37
CA GLY A 87 -18.22 -14.62 -6.41
C GLY A 87 -17.36 -14.30 -7.64
N HIS A 88 -17.82 -13.43 -8.54
CA HIS A 88 -17.07 -12.96 -9.71
C HIS A 88 -16.09 -11.85 -9.31
N TYR A 89 -14.98 -11.73 -10.06
CA TYR A 89 -14.06 -10.61 -9.90
C TYR A 89 -14.78 -9.27 -10.13
N THR A 90 -14.50 -8.29 -9.28
CA THR A 90 -15.05 -6.94 -9.46
C THR A 90 -14.42 -6.26 -10.67
N THR A 91 -15.15 -5.34 -11.28
CA THR A 91 -14.66 -4.54 -12.41
C THR A 91 -13.42 -3.72 -12.04
N GLN A 92 -13.34 -3.23 -10.80
CA GLN A 92 -12.17 -2.52 -10.28
C GLN A 92 -10.95 -3.44 -10.16
N PHE A 93 -11.12 -4.66 -9.63
CA PHE A 93 -10.02 -5.63 -9.58
C PHE A 93 -9.55 -6.03 -10.97
N GLN A 94 -10.49 -6.26 -11.89
CA GLN A 94 -10.17 -6.56 -13.28
C GLN A 94 -9.34 -5.43 -13.90
N SER A 95 -9.80 -4.17 -13.83
CA SER A 95 -9.09 -3.05 -14.45
C SER A 95 -7.66 -2.86 -13.95
N TRP A 96 -7.38 -3.22 -12.69
CA TRP A 96 -6.04 -3.11 -12.10
C TRP A 96 -5.07 -4.21 -12.55
N VAL A 97 -5.59 -5.39 -12.87
CA VAL A 97 -4.75 -6.54 -13.22
C VAL A 97 -4.79 -6.89 -14.71
N THR A 98 -5.64 -6.24 -15.51
CA THR A 98 -5.72 -6.39 -16.97
C THR A 98 -4.36 -6.29 -17.66
N ASP A 99 -3.56 -5.28 -17.32
CA ASP A 99 -2.26 -5.07 -17.96
C ASP A 99 -1.21 -6.11 -17.56
N PHE A 100 -1.50 -6.93 -16.53
CA PHE A 100 -0.59 -7.92 -15.96
C PHE A 100 -1.04 -9.37 -16.18
N TYR A 101 -2.32 -9.60 -16.45
CA TYR A 101 -2.89 -10.92 -16.68
C TYR A 101 -3.20 -11.15 -18.15
N LEU A 102 -2.52 -12.12 -18.74
CA LEU A 102 -2.66 -12.52 -20.15
C LEU A 102 -3.94 -13.33 -20.45
N TYR A 103 -4.76 -13.62 -19.45
CA TYR A 103 -5.95 -14.45 -19.62
C TYR A 103 -7.13 -13.88 -18.82
N TYR A 104 -8.12 -13.40 -19.54
CA TYR A 104 -9.51 -13.31 -19.12
C TYR A 104 -10.36 -14.17 -20.05
#